data_AF-A0AAU9RKD5-F1
#
_entry.id   AF-A0AAU9RKD5-F1
#
_cell.length_a   1.000
_cell.length_b   1.000
_cell.length_c   1.000
_cell.angle_alpha   90.00
_cell.angle_beta   90.00
_cell.angle_gamma   90.00
#
_symmetry.space_group_name_H-M   'P 1'
#
loop_
_entity.id
_entity.type
_entity.pdbx_description
1 polymer ?
#
loop_
_entity_poly.entity_id
_entity_poly.type
_entity_poly.pdbx_seq_one_letter_code
_entity_poly.pdbx_strand_id
1 'polypeptide(L)'
;MGTSGLFDLERHFAFYGAYHRNPINIAIHMLFVWPIFFTALLILYFTPSLFNIPLIDLSLFGHDLILILNVGFLLTLIYAVFYVCLDVKAGSLAALLCFICWVVSSYLGGRMDFSLAWKFPSYNATNLQEISISSHLYLVVLGAAAFILGALAITVLRGRGFVELQSLLHDKLRRLLQMACSSSDVDLRRPTSILKAFSILEDLVVLVAQVACWTGQFIGHGVFEKRAPALLDNLSQAFLMAPFFVLLEALQKVFAYEPYPGFHAAVRARIEAEINDWEDKKQKLIS
;
A
#
# COMPACT_ATOMS: atom_id res chain seq x y z
N MET A 1 -18.35 -14.49 -22.12
CA MET A 1 -19.59 -13.86 -21.60
C MET A 1 -19.15 -12.64 -20.82
N GLY A 2 -19.37 -11.43 -21.35
CA GLY A 2 -18.99 -10.20 -20.68
C GLY A 2 -19.85 -9.99 -19.45
N THR A 3 -19.22 -9.97 -18.27
CA THR A 3 -19.83 -9.50 -17.03
C THR A 3 -20.28 -8.06 -17.22
N SER A 4 -21.52 -7.72 -16.84
CA SER A 4 -22.05 -6.37 -16.96
C SER A 4 -21.94 -5.60 -15.63
N GLY A 5 -21.81 -4.28 -15.70
CA GLY A 5 -21.81 -3.41 -14.52
C GLY A 5 -20.46 -3.38 -13.78
N LEU A 6 -20.51 -3.52 -12.45
CA LEU A 6 -19.32 -3.37 -11.58
C LEU A 6 -18.21 -4.39 -11.89
N PHE A 7 -18.56 -5.54 -12.46
CA PHE A 7 -17.62 -6.61 -12.78
C PHE A 7 -17.16 -6.62 -14.24
N ASP A 8 -17.49 -5.60 -15.04
CA ASP A 8 -17.03 -5.47 -16.42
C ASP A 8 -15.54 -5.12 -16.47
N LEU A 9 -14.70 -6.15 -16.42
CA LEU A 9 -13.25 -6.01 -16.33
C LEU A 9 -12.67 -5.20 -17.52
N GLU A 10 -13.12 -5.48 -18.74
CA GLU A 10 -12.63 -4.78 -19.93
C GLU A 10 -12.89 -3.28 -19.83
N ARG A 11 -14.12 -2.90 -19.46
CA ARG A 11 -14.51 -1.50 -19.35
C ARG A 11 -13.69 -0.78 -18.28
N HIS A 12 -13.62 -1.33 -17.08
CA HIS A 12 -12.92 -0.66 -15.98
C HIS A 12 -11.41 -0.61 -16.21
N PHE A 13 -10.82 -1.67 -16.76
CA PHE A 13 -9.40 -1.70 -17.08
C PHE A 13 -9.06 -0.78 -18.26
N ALA A 14 -9.93 -0.64 -19.26
CA ALA A 14 -9.77 0.34 -20.32
C ALA A 14 -9.84 1.78 -19.81
N PHE A 15 -10.79 2.09 -18.91
CA PHE A 15 -10.83 3.40 -18.25
C PHE A 15 -9.53 3.67 -17.49
N TYR A 16 -9.00 2.67 -16.77
CA TYR A 16 -7.70 2.78 -16.10
C TYR A 16 -6.59 3.11 -17.11
N GLY A 17 -6.49 2.39 -18.23
CA GLY A 17 -5.50 2.64 -19.27
C GLY A 17 -5.61 4.01 -19.93
N ALA A 18 -6.84 4.54 -20.09
CA ALA A 18 -7.06 5.89 -20.63
C ALA A 18 -6.61 7.01 -19.68
N TYR A 19 -6.54 6.75 -18.37
CA TYR A 19 -6.05 7.70 -17.35
C TYR A 19 -4.54 7.58 -17.06
N HIS A 20 -3.92 6.45 -17.39
CA HIS A 20 -2.52 6.16 -17.07
C HIS A 20 -1.77 5.76 -18.34
N ARG A 21 -1.39 6.75 -19.16
CA ARG A 21 -0.72 6.52 -20.46
C ARG A 21 0.78 6.71 -20.34
N ASN A 22 1.24 7.57 -19.44
CA ASN A 22 2.65 7.86 -19.28
C ASN A 22 3.35 6.71 -18.54
N PRO A 23 4.44 6.14 -19.08
CA PRO A 23 5.13 5.01 -18.46
C PRO A 23 5.69 5.33 -17.06
N ILE A 24 6.06 6.59 -16.80
CA ILE A 24 6.53 7.04 -15.48
C ILE A 24 5.37 7.06 -14.50
N ASN A 25 4.20 7.57 -14.91
CA ASN A 25 3.01 7.54 -14.07
C ASN A 25 2.60 6.10 -13.73
N ILE A 26 2.57 5.21 -14.73
CA ILE A 26 2.27 3.79 -14.49
C ILE A 26 3.29 3.18 -13.50
N ALA A 27 4.58 3.51 -13.62
CA ALA A 27 5.60 3.05 -12.67
C ALA A 27 5.37 3.57 -11.24
N ILE A 28 4.99 4.84 -11.08
CA ILE A 28 4.61 5.44 -9.79
C ILE A 28 3.41 4.68 -9.19
N HIS A 29 2.40 4.37 -10.01
CA HIS A 29 1.24 3.59 -9.58
C HIS A 29 1.63 2.18 -9.14
N MET A 30 2.43 1.48 -9.95
CA MET A 30 2.94 0.16 -9.62
C MET A 30 3.75 0.14 -8.32
N LEU A 31 4.51 1.20 -8.05
CA LEU A 31 5.35 1.32 -6.87
C LEU A 31 4.56 1.58 -5.58
N PHE A 32 3.55 2.45 -5.62
CA PHE A 32 2.94 3.01 -4.41
C PHE A 32 1.54 2.48 -4.06
N VAL A 33 0.81 1.86 -4.99
CA VAL A 33 -0.56 1.39 -4.70
C VAL A 33 -0.59 0.27 -3.65
N TRP A 34 0.26 -0.75 -3.76
CA TRP A 34 0.33 -1.85 -2.78
C TRP A 34 0.82 -1.40 -1.40
N PRO A 35 1.82 -0.50 -1.29
CA PRO A 35 2.18 0.14 -0.01
C PRO A 35 1.06 0.93 0.64
N ILE A 36 0.27 1.68 -0.14
CA ILE A 36 -0.91 2.40 0.38
C ILE A 36 -1.91 1.39 0.95
N PHE A 37 -2.19 0.31 0.22
CA PHE A 37 -3.10 -0.75 0.68
C PHE A 37 -2.60 -1.41 1.96
N PHE A 38 -1.32 -1.80 2.00
CA PHE A 38 -0.69 -2.44 3.16
C PHE A 38 -0.70 -1.55 4.40
N THR A 39 -0.26 -0.29 4.26
CA THR A 39 -0.23 0.66 5.39
C THR A 39 -1.63 1.03 5.85
N ALA A 40 -2.65 1.01 4.97
CA ALA A 40 -4.05 1.14 5.38
C ALA A 40 -4.49 -0.03 6.25
N LEU A 41 -4.18 -1.27 5.88
CA LEU A 41 -4.46 -2.46 6.71
C LEU A 41 -3.74 -2.43 8.06
N LEU A 42 -2.50 -1.90 8.09
CA LEU A 42 -1.75 -1.71 9.33
C LEU A 42 -2.40 -0.67 10.25
N ILE A 43 -2.87 0.46 9.72
CA ILE A 43 -3.66 1.42 10.50
C ILE A 43 -4.95 0.79 11.01
N LEU A 44 -5.64 0.02 10.15
CA LEU A 44 -6.88 -0.67 10.51
C LEU A 44 -6.68 -1.80 11.53
N TYR A 45 -5.46 -2.30 11.74
CA TYR A 45 -5.17 -3.28 12.78
C TYR A 45 -5.62 -2.81 14.16
N PHE A 46 -5.49 -1.51 14.45
CA PHE A 46 -5.84 -0.92 15.75
C PHE A 46 -7.35 -0.71 15.94
N THR A 47 -8.18 -1.10 14.96
CA THR A 47 -9.63 -1.10 15.13
C THR A 47 -10.08 -2.28 16.01
N PRO A 48 -11.16 -2.12 16.80
CA PRO A 48 -11.70 -3.20 17.63
C PRO A 48 -12.08 -4.45 16.82
N SER A 49 -12.08 -5.62 17.48
CA SER A 49 -12.60 -6.86 16.89
C SER A 49 -14.08 -6.70 16.50
N LEU A 50 -14.41 -7.16 15.30
CA LEU A 50 -15.79 -7.26 14.84
C LEU A 50 -16.40 -8.50 15.51
N PHE A 51 -17.57 -8.30 16.13
CA PHE A 51 -18.39 -9.38 16.72
C PHE A 51 -17.86 -10.03 18.01
N ASN A 52 -16.88 -9.42 18.71
CA ASN A 52 -16.29 -9.99 19.95
C ASN A 52 -15.82 -11.44 19.79
N ILE A 53 -15.47 -11.85 18.57
CA ILE A 53 -14.95 -13.19 18.28
C ILE A 53 -13.55 -13.30 18.90
N PRO A 54 -13.20 -14.44 19.54
CA PRO A 54 -11.89 -14.64 20.14
C PRO A 54 -10.77 -14.44 19.11
N LEU A 55 -9.65 -13.89 19.59
CA LEU A 55 -8.43 -13.71 18.81
C LEU A 55 -7.92 -15.08 18.33
N ILE A 56 -7.42 -15.15 17.10
CA ILE A 56 -6.76 -16.35 16.61
C ILE A 56 -5.28 -16.20 16.93
N ASP A 57 -4.80 -17.01 17.86
CA ASP A 57 -3.39 -17.08 18.24
C ASP A 57 -2.70 -18.21 17.46
N LEU A 58 -1.71 -17.85 16.66
CA LEU A 58 -0.93 -18.76 15.83
C LEU A 58 0.55 -18.58 16.19
N SER A 59 1.30 -19.68 16.30
CA SER A 59 2.76 -19.61 16.35
C SER A 59 3.33 -19.83 14.95
N LEU A 60 3.95 -18.80 14.37
CA LEU A 60 4.61 -18.87 13.06
C LEU A 60 6.11 -18.69 13.25
N PHE A 61 6.91 -19.71 12.90
CA PHE A 61 8.38 -19.70 13.07
C PHE A 61 8.85 -19.40 14.52
N GLY A 62 8.07 -19.81 15.53
CA GLY A 62 8.38 -19.55 16.94
C GLY A 62 8.04 -18.13 17.40
N HIS A 63 7.32 -17.36 16.59
CA HIS A 63 6.78 -16.06 16.96
C HIS A 63 5.26 -16.09 17.06
N ASP A 64 4.73 -15.48 18.11
CA ASP A 64 3.29 -15.33 18.30
C ASP A 64 2.73 -14.35 17.26
N LEU A 65 1.66 -14.80 16.59
CA LEU A 65 0.90 -14.09 15.58
C LEU A 65 -0.55 -14.03 16.05
N ILE A 66 -0.94 -12.84 16.48
CA ILE A 66 -2.31 -12.55 16.90
C ILE A 66 -3.07 -11.98 15.71
N LEU A 67 -4.02 -12.73 15.18
CA LEU A 67 -4.94 -12.26 14.15
C LEU A 67 -6.24 -11.77 14.78
N ILE A 68 -6.57 -10.51 14.49
CA ILE A 68 -7.78 -9.84 14.96
C ILE A 68 -8.74 -9.75 13.78
N LEU A 69 -9.96 -10.29 13.95
CA LEU A 69 -11.03 -10.15 12.97
C LEU A 69 -11.67 -8.76 13.08
N ASN A 70 -10.95 -7.73 12.66
CA ASN A 70 -11.36 -6.34 12.75
C ASN A 70 -11.80 -5.77 11.38
N VAL A 71 -11.96 -4.45 11.28
CA VAL A 71 -12.32 -3.78 10.01
C VAL A 71 -11.30 -4.06 8.90
N GLY A 72 -10.01 -4.19 9.24
CA GLY A 72 -8.96 -4.57 8.29
C GLY A 72 -9.18 -5.96 7.69
N PHE A 73 -9.58 -6.94 8.50
CA PHE A 73 -9.94 -8.27 8.00
C PHE A 73 -11.14 -8.22 7.05
N LEU A 74 -12.20 -7.51 7.43
CA LEU A 74 -13.40 -7.36 6.59
C LEU A 74 -13.06 -6.71 5.24
N LEU A 75 -12.22 -5.67 5.25
CA LEU A 75 -11.75 -5.01 4.04
C LEU A 75 -10.99 -5.99 3.13
N THR A 76 -10.06 -6.76 3.71
CA THR A 76 -9.32 -7.80 2.99
C THR A 76 -10.25 -8.83 2.36
N LEU A 77 -11.30 -9.27 3.06
CA LEU A 77 -12.27 -10.22 2.52
C LEU A 77 -13.06 -9.63 1.35
N ILE A 78 -13.51 -8.38 1.47
CA ILE A 78 -14.21 -7.67 0.39
C ILE A 78 -13.32 -7.58 -0.86
N TYR A 79 -12.06 -7.16 -0.69
CA TYR A 79 -11.10 -7.06 -1.80
C TYR A 79 -10.82 -8.43 -2.43
N ALA A 80 -10.59 -9.45 -1.60
CA ALA A 80 -10.32 -10.81 -2.08
C ALA A 80 -11.47 -11.36 -2.94
N VAL A 81 -12.71 -11.31 -2.43
CA VAL A 81 -13.89 -11.78 -3.16
C VAL A 81 -14.08 -10.97 -4.44
N PHE A 82 -14.00 -9.64 -4.33
CA PHE A 82 -14.17 -8.75 -5.47
C PHE A 82 -13.19 -9.04 -6.60
N TYR A 83 -11.91 -9.25 -6.27
CA TYR A 83 -10.87 -9.53 -7.27
C TYR A 83 -11.06 -10.89 -7.93
N VAL A 84 -11.39 -11.94 -7.16
CA VAL A 84 -11.70 -13.26 -7.74
C VAL A 84 -12.90 -13.17 -8.70
N CYS A 85 -13.90 -12.33 -8.39
CA CYS A 85 -15.04 -12.09 -9.28
C CYS A 85 -14.68 -11.33 -10.57
N LEU A 86 -13.64 -10.48 -10.57
CA LEU A 86 -13.18 -9.77 -11.76
C LEU A 86 -12.46 -10.69 -12.75
N ASP A 87 -11.55 -11.52 -12.24
CA ASP A 87 -10.83 -12.53 -13.00
C ASP A 87 -10.38 -13.65 -12.07
N VAL A 88 -10.73 -14.90 -12.35
CA VAL A 88 -10.47 -15.99 -11.40
C VAL A 88 -8.97 -16.19 -11.14
N LYS A 89 -8.10 -16.05 -12.16
CA LYS A 89 -6.66 -16.37 -12.00
C LYS A 89 -5.89 -15.20 -11.39
N ALA A 90 -5.91 -14.03 -12.03
CA ALA A 90 -5.25 -12.83 -11.52
C ALA A 90 -5.92 -12.37 -10.21
N GLY A 91 -7.23 -12.54 -10.09
CA GLY A 91 -7.98 -12.22 -8.88
C GLY A 91 -7.65 -13.12 -7.71
N SER A 92 -7.45 -14.43 -7.93
CA SER A 92 -6.97 -15.33 -6.87
C SER A 92 -5.57 -14.96 -6.39
N LEU A 93 -4.68 -14.54 -7.31
CA LEU A 93 -3.37 -14.03 -6.94
C LEU A 93 -3.50 -12.73 -6.12
N ALA A 94 -4.32 -11.78 -6.57
CA ALA A 94 -4.57 -10.54 -5.84
C ALA A 94 -5.18 -10.79 -4.45
N ALA A 95 -6.13 -11.72 -4.34
CA ALA A 95 -6.73 -12.14 -3.08
C ALA A 95 -5.68 -12.71 -2.12
N LEU A 96 -4.77 -13.55 -2.60
CA LEU A 96 -3.64 -14.06 -1.82
C LEU A 96 -2.74 -12.92 -1.35
N LEU A 97 -2.41 -11.96 -2.22
CA LEU A 97 -1.61 -10.79 -1.84
C LEU A 97 -2.31 -9.95 -0.76
N CYS A 98 -3.61 -9.68 -0.90
CA CYS A 98 -4.39 -8.97 0.12
C CYS A 98 -4.37 -9.70 1.46
N PHE A 99 -4.51 -11.04 1.45
CA PHE A 99 -4.45 -11.85 2.66
C PHE A 99 -3.06 -11.80 3.31
N ILE A 100 -1.99 -11.91 2.52
CA ILE A 100 -0.61 -11.77 3.02
C ILE A 100 -0.41 -10.38 3.62
N CYS A 101 -0.87 -9.32 2.95
CA CYS A 101 -0.80 -7.95 3.48
C CYS A 101 -1.50 -7.84 4.84
N TRP A 102 -2.67 -8.45 5.02
CA TRP A 102 -3.39 -8.45 6.30
C TRP A 102 -2.68 -9.24 7.41
N VAL A 103 -2.13 -10.41 7.09
CA VAL A 103 -1.38 -11.22 8.05
C VAL A 103 -0.11 -10.48 8.49
N VAL A 104 0.65 -9.94 7.53
CA VAL A 104 1.88 -9.19 7.82
C VAL A 104 1.56 -7.89 8.56
N SER A 105 0.49 -7.18 8.19
CA SER A 105 0.08 -5.98 8.91
C SER A 105 -0.35 -6.29 10.33
N SER A 106 -1.00 -7.43 10.57
CA SER A 106 -1.37 -7.87 11.92
C SER A 106 -0.16 -8.27 12.76
N TYR A 107 0.80 -8.96 12.15
CA TYR A 107 2.08 -9.31 12.77
C TYR A 107 2.86 -8.06 13.20
N LEU A 108 2.96 -7.06 12.32
CA LEU A 108 3.65 -5.80 12.63
C LEU A 108 2.84 -4.95 13.62
N GLY A 109 1.53 -4.86 13.45
CA GLY A 109 0.64 -4.11 14.32
C GLY A 109 0.68 -4.59 15.76
N GLY A 110 0.76 -5.92 15.99
CA GLY A 110 0.90 -6.50 17.32
C GLY A 110 2.25 -6.20 18.00
N ARG A 111 3.23 -5.67 17.25
CA ARG A 111 4.54 -5.23 17.76
C ARG A 111 4.66 -3.71 17.83
N MET A 112 3.67 -2.99 17.30
CA MET A 112 3.63 -1.53 17.31
C MET A 112 2.82 -1.04 18.51
N ASP A 113 3.38 -0.06 19.22
CA ASP A 113 2.77 0.56 20.39
C ASP A 113 1.73 1.65 20.05
N PHE A 114 1.22 1.70 18.81
CA PHE A 114 0.22 2.67 18.26
C PHE A 114 -0.99 2.92 19.20
N SER A 115 -1.21 1.99 20.13
CA SER A 115 -2.08 2.08 21.32
C SER A 115 -1.85 3.34 22.19
N LEU A 116 -0.70 4.00 22.18
CA LEU A 116 -0.42 5.18 23.02
C LEU A 116 -0.98 6.50 22.46
N ALA A 117 -1.29 6.59 21.16
CA ALA A 117 -1.80 7.83 20.56
C ALA A 117 -3.33 8.02 20.75
N TRP A 118 -4.10 6.94 20.89
CA TRP A 118 -5.58 7.01 20.98
C TRP A 118 -6.16 6.69 22.37
N LYS A 119 -5.36 6.15 23.30
CA LYS A 119 -5.79 5.89 24.68
C LYS A 119 -5.33 7.02 25.60
N PHE A 120 -6.29 7.69 26.26
CA PHE A 120 -5.97 8.56 27.40
C PHE A 120 -5.17 7.75 28.44
N PRO A 121 -4.02 8.25 28.91
CA PRO A 121 -3.06 7.43 29.63
C PRO A 121 -3.61 7.06 31.02
N SER A 122 -3.73 5.77 31.25
CA SER A 122 -3.77 5.17 32.59
C SER A 122 -3.02 3.85 32.49
N TYR A 123 -1.69 3.88 32.58
CA TYR A 123 -0.94 2.63 32.77
C TYR A 123 0.29 2.81 33.65
N ASN A 124 0.40 1.95 34.65
CA ASN A 124 1.53 1.80 35.57
C ASN A 124 2.64 0.99 34.89
N ALA A 125 3.85 1.55 34.90
CA ALA A 125 5.02 0.97 34.29
C ALA A 125 5.72 0.00 35.23
N THR A 126 5.56 -1.31 35.01
CA THR A 126 6.47 -2.33 35.56
C THR A 126 6.62 -3.46 34.54
N ASN A 127 7.88 -3.69 34.11
CA ASN A 127 8.37 -4.62 33.08
C ASN A 127 8.55 -4.04 31.67
N LEU A 128 9.56 -3.18 31.54
CA LEU A 128 10.22 -2.92 30.26
C LEU A 128 11.40 -3.90 30.14
N GLN A 129 11.15 -5.04 29.51
CA GLN A 129 12.20 -5.91 29.02
C GLN A 129 12.85 -5.22 27.81
N GLU A 130 14.19 -5.21 27.73
CA GLU A 130 14.94 -4.58 26.63
C GLU A 130 14.56 -5.20 25.27
N ILE A 131 13.59 -4.60 24.59
CA ILE A 131 13.26 -4.92 23.20
C ILE A 131 14.21 -4.10 22.34
N SER A 132 15.04 -4.77 21.54
CA SER A 132 15.98 -4.13 20.62
C SER A 132 15.25 -3.39 19.50
N ILE A 133 14.97 -2.10 19.75
CA ILE A 133 14.28 -1.10 18.92
C ILE A 133 14.80 -1.04 17.46
N SER A 134 16.07 -1.43 17.24
CA SER A 134 16.70 -1.44 15.92
C SER A 134 16.08 -2.45 14.94
N SER A 135 15.53 -3.56 15.43
CA SER A 135 15.07 -4.67 14.57
C SER A 135 13.64 -4.51 14.05
N HIS A 136 12.77 -3.81 14.77
CA HIS A 136 11.36 -3.63 14.42
C HIS A 136 11.16 -2.56 13.34
N LEU A 137 11.82 -1.42 13.45
CA LEU A 137 11.83 -0.40 12.39
C LEU A 137 12.42 -0.94 11.08
N TYR A 138 13.45 -1.79 11.19
CA TYR A 138 14.06 -2.47 10.04
C TYR A 138 13.08 -3.43 9.36
N LEU A 139 12.25 -4.17 10.11
CA LEU A 139 11.24 -5.11 9.58
C LEU A 139 9.99 -4.41 9.02
N VAL A 140 9.63 -3.24 9.52
CA VAL A 140 8.51 -2.43 8.98
C VAL A 140 8.91 -1.78 7.66
N VAL A 141 10.13 -1.22 7.60
CA VAL A 141 10.67 -0.61 6.39
C VAL A 141 11.08 -1.68 5.37
N LEU A 142 11.68 -2.81 5.78
CA LEU A 142 11.95 -3.96 4.90
C LEU A 142 10.72 -4.79 4.59
N GLY A 143 9.68 -4.82 5.42
CA GLY A 143 8.43 -5.53 5.11
C GLY A 143 7.66 -4.80 4.02
N ALA A 144 7.55 -3.48 4.15
CA ALA A 144 7.01 -2.61 3.10
C ALA A 144 7.92 -2.58 1.86
N ALA A 145 9.24 -2.50 2.04
CA ALA A 145 10.18 -2.49 0.92
C ALA A 145 10.34 -3.86 0.25
N ALA A 146 10.33 -5.00 0.96
CA ALA A 146 10.50 -6.33 0.36
C ALA A 146 9.28 -6.77 -0.47
N PHE A 147 8.09 -6.23 -0.19
CA PHE A 147 6.92 -6.44 -1.04
C PHE A 147 6.97 -5.57 -2.31
N ILE A 148 7.47 -4.34 -2.19
CA ILE A 148 7.73 -3.44 -3.33
C ILE A 148 8.92 -3.94 -4.19
N LEU A 149 9.95 -4.52 -3.55
CA LEU A 149 11.16 -5.00 -4.20
C LEU A 149 11.02 -6.41 -4.71
N GLY A 150 10.18 -7.26 -4.12
CA GLY A 150 9.91 -8.59 -4.66
C GLY A 150 9.22 -8.54 -6.02
N ALA A 151 8.34 -7.56 -6.23
CA ALA A 151 7.62 -7.36 -7.50
C ALA A 151 8.43 -6.58 -8.55
N LEU A 152 9.37 -5.71 -8.16
CA LEU A 152 10.18 -4.92 -9.11
C LEU A 152 11.61 -5.46 -9.33
N ALA A 153 12.20 -6.21 -8.39
CA ALA A 153 13.55 -6.75 -8.51
C ALA A 153 13.62 -7.94 -9.47
N ILE A 154 12.51 -8.63 -9.73
CA ILE A 154 12.46 -9.73 -10.71
C ILE A 154 12.43 -9.20 -12.15
N THR A 155 12.10 -7.91 -12.38
CA THR A 155 11.95 -7.38 -13.75
C THR A 155 12.79 -6.17 -14.14
N VAL A 156 13.39 -5.38 -13.22
CA VAL A 156 14.03 -4.10 -13.65
C VAL A 156 15.44 -3.82 -13.11
N LEU A 157 15.98 -4.52 -12.11
CA LEU A 157 17.27 -4.12 -11.51
C LEU A 157 18.39 -5.14 -11.69
N ARG A 158 18.92 -5.19 -12.91
CA ARG A 158 20.33 -5.50 -13.14
C ARG A 158 21.14 -4.21 -12.90
N GLY A 159 21.49 -3.88 -11.65
CA GLY A 159 22.34 -2.71 -11.39
C GLY A 159 22.55 -2.33 -9.91
N ARG A 160 23.81 -2.09 -9.54
CA ARG A 160 24.35 -1.75 -8.20
C ARG A 160 23.71 -0.54 -7.48
N GLY A 161 22.85 0.26 -8.12
CA GLY A 161 22.34 1.52 -7.56
C GLY A 161 21.26 1.40 -6.47
N PHE A 162 20.57 0.27 -6.37
CA PHE A 162 19.51 0.09 -5.36
C PHE A 162 20.06 0.04 -3.92
N VAL A 163 21.18 -0.65 -3.73
CA VAL A 163 21.88 -0.74 -2.43
C VAL A 163 22.39 0.64 -1.98
N GLU A 164 22.79 1.47 -2.95
CA GLU A 164 23.35 2.80 -2.71
C GLU A 164 22.27 3.83 -2.33
N LEU A 165 21.08 3.73 -2.95
CA LEU A 165 19.93 4.56 -2.56
C LEU A 165 19.42 4.18 -1.17
N GLN A 166 19.41 2.88 -0.85
CA GLN A 166 19.03 2.38 0.47
C GLN A 166 20.00 2.86 1.57
N SER A 167 21.31 2.82 1.34
CA SER A 167 22.30 3.31 2.31
C SER A 167 22.23 4.83 2.49
N LEU A 168 21.99 5.58 1.41
CA LEU A 168 21.86 7.05 1.46
C LEU A 168 20.62 7.51 2.25
N LEU A 169 19.48 6.84 2.04
CA LEU A 169 18.25 7.08 2.81
C LEU A 169 18.44 6.74 4.29
N HIS A 170 19.11 5.61 4.57
CA HIS A 170 19.44 5.17 5.93
C HIS A 170 20.29 6.20 6.68
N ASP A 171 21.35 6.71 6.04
CA ASP A 171 22.23 7.70 6.65
C ASP A 171 21.57 9.07 6.80
N LYS A 172 20.74 9.49 5.86
CA LYS A 172 19.97 10.74 5.99
C LYS A 172 18.93 10.67 7.10
N LEU A 173 18.17 9.58 7.19
CA LEU A 173 17.17 9.40 8.23
C LEU A 173 17.83 9.34 9.62
N ARG A 174 18.95 8.61 9.74
CA ARG A 174 19.75 8.56 10.98
C ARG A 174 20.22 9.95 11.41
N ARG A 175 20.72 10.76 10.47
CA ARG A 175 21.17 12.14 10.77
C ARG A 175 20.01 13.05 11.15
N LEU A 176 18.86 12.96 10.47
CA LEU A 176 17.66 13.73 10.82
C LEU A 176 17.17 13.39 12.23
N LEU A 177 17.19 12.11 12.59
CA LEU A 177 16.84 11.64 13.94
C LEU A 177 17.85 12.11 15.00
N GLN A 178 19.15 12.09 14.69
CA GLN A 178 20.17 12.64 15.59
C GLN A 178 20.05 14.15 15.77
N MET A 179 19.71 14.90 14.72
CA MET A 179 19.48 16.35 14.81
C MET A 179 18.19 16.67 15.57
N ALA A 180 17.13 15.87 15.42
CA ALA A 180 15.90 15.99 16.20
C ALA A 180 16.16 15.72 17.69
N CYS A 181 16.95 14.69 18.03
CA CYS A 181 17.38 14.42 19.42
C CYS A 181 18.31 15.50 20.00
N SER A 182 19.16 16.12 19.16
CA SER A 182 20.13 17.14 19.60
C SER A 182 19.51 18.52 19.86
N SER A 183 18.30 18.78 19.35
CA SER A 183 17.63 20.08 19.46
C SER A 183 16.56 20.12 20.55
N SER A 184 16.27 18.99 21.17
CA SER A 184 15.32 18.86 22.26
C SER A 184 16.09 18.75 23.58
N ASP A 185 15.96 19.76 24.44
CA ASP A 185 16.48 19.84 25.81
C ASP A 185 15.73 18.83 26.71
N VAL A 186 15.80 17.55 26.34
CA VAL A 186 15.05 16.45 26.96
C VAL A 186 15.96 15.81 27.99
N ASP A 187 15.58 15.95 29.25
CA ASP A 187 16.27 15.35 30.39
C ASP A 187 16.44 13.82 30.20
N LEU A 188 17.66 13.42 29.86
CA LEU A 188 18.10 12.04 29.61
C LEU A 188 18.06 11.14 30.86
N ARG A 189 17.69 11.68 32.04
CA ARG A 189 17.64 10.93 33.31
C ARG A 189 16.35 10.14 33.52
N ARG A 190 15.34 10.27 32.65
CA ARG A 190 14.11 9.47 32.70
C ARG A 190 14.00 8.57 31.47
N PRO A 191 14.30 7.26 31.57
CA PRO A 191 14.24 6.35 30.41
C PRO A 191 12.85 6.27 29.73
N THR A 192 11.79 6.72 30.39
CA THR A 192 10.42 6.71 29.87
C THR A 192 10.15 7.76 28.79
N SER A 193 10.86 8.89 28.74
CA SER A 193 10.59 9.96 27.74
C SER A 193 11.17 9.63 26.37
N ILE A 194 12.36 9.01 26.35
CA ILE A 194 13.04 8.60 25.12
C ILE A 194 12.30 7.44 24.44
N LEU A 195 11.88 6.43 25.21
CA LEU A 195 11.09 5.31 24.69
C LEU A 195 9.74 5.77 24.12
N LYS A 196 9.08 6.75 24.76
CA LYS A 196 7.86 7.38 24.21
C LYS A 196 8.13 8.14 22.91
N ALA A 197 9.22 8.88 22.81
CA ALA A 197 9.59 9.58 21.59
C ALA A 197 9.88 8.62 20.42
N PHE A 198 10.53 7.48 20.68
CA PHE A 198 10.76 6.44 19.68
C PHE A 198 9.45 5.75 19.24
N SER A 199 8.54 5.43 20.16
CA SER A 199 7.22 4.88 19.82
C SER A 199 6.39 5.86 18.96
N ILE A 200 6.37 7.15 19.30
CA ILE A 200 5.69 8.18 18.50
C ILE A 200 6.26 8.28 17.08
N LEU A 201 7.58 8.10 16.94
CA LEU A 201 8.25 8.13 15.65
C LEU A 201 7.86 6.94 14.77
N GLU A 202 7.72 5.74 15.33
CA GLU A 202 7.29 4.54 14.61
C GLU A 202 5.87 4.68 14.04
N ASP A 203 4.96 5.21 14.86
CA ASP A 203 3.58 5.48 14.43
C ASP A 203 3.53 6.53 13.30
N LEU A 204 4.39 7.55 13.40
CA LEU A 204 4.51 8.61 12.40
C LEU A 204 5.02 8.07 11.07
N VAL A 205 5.88 7.04 11.05
CA VAL A 205 6.41 6.47 9.81
C VAL A 205 5.29 5.91 8.93
N VAL A 206 4.27 5.26 9.50
CA VAL A 206 3.14 4.71 8.72
C VAL A 206 2.32 5.83 8.08
N LEU A 207 2.07 6.90 8.81
CA LEU A 207 1.35 8.08 8.30
C LEU A 207 2.18 8.83 7.25
N VAL A 208 3.47 9.03 7.49
CA VAL A 208 4.40 9.63 6.52
C VAL A 208 4.46 8.80 5.25
N ALA A 209 4.49 7.46 5.35
CA ALA A 209 4.45 6.58 4.19
C ALA A 209 3.15 6.75 3.38
N GLN A 210 1.99 6.82 4.04
CA GLN A 210 0.72 7.12 3.37
C GLN A 210 0.76 8.45 2.64
N VAL A 211 1.15 9.54 3.32
CA VAL A 211 1.22 10.87 2.71
C VAL A 211 2.19 10.90 1.54
N ALA A 212 3.39 10.31 1.69
CA ALA A 212 4.39 10.26 0.63
C ALA A 212 3.91 9.46 -0.59
N CYS A 213 3.31 8.29 -0.38
CA CYS A 213 2.79 7.45 -1.46
C CYS A 213 1.66 8.16 -2.22
N TRP A 214 0.67 8.72 -1.50
CA TRP A 214 -0.41 9.49 -2.13
C TRP A 214 0.09 10.72 -2.87
N THR A 215 1.05 11.44 -2.29
CA THR A 215 1.69 12.59 -2.96
C THR A 215 2.34 12.15 -4.27
N GLY A 216 3.02 11.00 -4.28
CA GLY A 216 3.57 10.39 -5.49
C GLY A 216 2.50 10.14 -6.55
N GLN A 217 1.36 9.55 -6.18
CA GLN A 217 0.22 9.30 -7.09
C GLN A 217 -0.33 10.60 -7.69
N PHE A 218 -0.51 11.64 -6.87
CA PHE A 218 -1.01 12.93 -7.34
C PHE A 218 -0.03 13.65 -8.25
N ILE A 219 1.28 13.60 -7.95
CA ILE A 219 2.34 14.09 -8.85
C ILE A 219 2.31 13.31 -10.16
N GLY A 220 2.16 12.00 -10.09
CA GLY A 220 1.93 11.09 -11.21
C GLY A 220 0.92 11.66 -12.22
N HIS A 221 -0.29 11.86 -11.74
CA HIS A 221 -1.38 12.42 -12.55
C HIS A 221 -1.16 13.88 -12.98
N GLY A 222 -0.79 14.76 -12.04
CA GLY A 222 -0.69 16.19 -12.32
C GLY A 222 0.45 16.56 -13.27
N VAL A 223 1.63 15.95 -13.10
CA VAL A 223 2.83 16.28 -13.88
C VAL A 223 2.90 15.49 -15.18
N PHE A 224 2.66 14.18 -15.13
CA PHE A 224 2.89 13.30 -16.28
C PHE A 224 1.66 13.10 -17.16
N GLU A 225 0.48 12.96 -16.57
CA GLU A 225 -0.77 12.83 -17.34
C GLU A 225 -1.41 14.18 -17.68
N LYS A 226 -1.07 15.24 -16.92
CA LYS A 226 -1.69 16.57 -17.02
C LYS A 226 -3.22 16.48 -16.94
N ARG A 227 -3.70 15.55 -16.13
CA ARG A 227 -5.12 15.23 -15.93
C ARG A 227 -5.37 15.09 -14.43
N ALA A 228 -6.56 15.46 -13.99
CA ALA A 228 -6.98 15.20 -12.62
C ALA A 228 -6.99 13.68 -12.35
N PRO A 229 -6.71 13.25 -11.11
CA PRO A 229 -6.78 11.85 -10.75
C PRO A 229 -8.21 11.32 -10.90
N ALA A 230 -8.34 10.05 -11.29
CA ALA A 230 -9.62 9.36 -11.46
C ALA A 230 -10.48 9.32 -10.17
N LEU A 231 -9.91 9.66 -9.01
CA LEU A 231 -10.60 9.84 -7.73
C LEU A 231 -11.85 10.73 -7.85
N LEU A 232 -11.79 11.77 -8.68
CA LEU A 232 -12.90 12.72 -8.83
C LEU A 232 -14.00 12.21 -9.79
N ASP A 233 -13.65 11.25 -10.65
CA ASP A 233 -14.53 10.75 -11.71
C ASP A 233 -15.16 9.39 -11.36
N ASN A 234 -14.42 8.54 -10.62
CA ASN A 234 -14.85 7.20 -10.24
C ASN A 234 -14.18 6.74 -8.92
N LEU A 235 -14.82 7.03 -7.79
CA LEU A 235 -14.35 6.63 -6.46
C LEU A 235 -14.16 5.11 -6.31
N SER A 236 -15.07 4.32 -6.89
CA SER A 236 -14.99 2.85 -6.80
C SER A 236 -13.72 2.33 -7.47
N GLN A 237 -13.35 2.91 -8.60
CA GLN A 237 -12.14 2.52 -9.31
C GLN A 237 -10.88 2.96 -8.58
N ALA A 238 -10.89 4.17 -8.01
CA ALA A 238 -9.75 4.71 -7.31
C ALA A 238 -9.41 3.95 -6.02
N PHE A 239 -10.42 3.54 -5.24
CA PHE A 239 -10.18 2.83 -3.98
C PHE A 239 -10.22 1.31 -4.11
N LEU A 240 -11.21 0.76 -4.82
CA LEU A 240 -11.41 -0.70 -4.86
C LEU A 240 -10.60 -1.36 -5.98
N MET A 241 -10.47 -0.75 -7.16
CA MET A 241 -9.90 -1.44 -8.33
C MET A 241 -8.40 -1.21 -8.52
N ALA A 242 -7.84 -0.12 -8.00
CA ALA A 242 -6.46 0.27 -8.26
C ALA A 242 -5.41 -0.82 -7.94
N PRO A 243 -5.45 -1.53 -6.78
CA PRO A 243 -4.46 -2.58 -6.50
C PRO A 243 -4.55 -3.75 -7.49
N PHE A 244 -5.75 -4.14 -7.89
CA PHE A 244 -5.94 -5.18 -8.88
C PHE A 244 -5.47 -4.77 -10.28
N PHE A 245 -5.76 -3.55 -10.73
CA PHE A 245 -5.33 -3.07 -12.05
C PHE A 245 -3.82 -2.93 -12.16
N VAL A 246 -3.15 -2.46 -11.11
CA VAL A 246 -1.68 -2.44 -11.05
C VAL A 246 -1.10 -3.85 -11.15
N LEU A 247 -1.70 -4.84 -10.46
CA LEU A 247 -1.27 -6.23 -10.58
C LEU A 247 -1.52 -6.78 -11.99
N LEU A 248 -2.70 -6.54 -12.55
CA LEU A 248 -3.05 -7.01 -13.90
C LEU A 248 -2.13 -6.40 -14.97
N GLU A 249 -1.82 -5.11 -14.86
CA GLU A 249 -0.84 -4.39 -15.69
C GLU A 249 0.54 -5.06 -15.61
N ALA A 250 1.00 -5.39 -14.40
CA ALA A 250 2.26 -6.09 -14.20
C ALA A 250 2.23 -7.50 -14.81
N LEU A 251 1.15 -8.26 -14.59
CA LEU A 251 0.98 -9.60 -15.16
C LEU A 251 1.00 -9.58 -16.69
N GLN A 252 0.37 -8.59 -17.30
CA GLN A 252 0.35 -8.38 -18.74
C GLN A 252 1.73 -8.02 -19.28
N LYS A 253 2.46 -7.11 -18.63
CA LYS A 253 3.79 -6.67 -19.08
C LYS A 253 4.87 -7.73 -18.90
N VAL A 254 4.83 -8.46 -17.79
CA VAL A 254 5.91 -9.38 -17.39
C VAL A 254 5.67 -10.80 -17.89
N PHE A 255 4.42 -11.26 -17.85
CA PHE A 255 4.06 -12.65 -18.15
C PHE A 255 3.20 -12.81 -19.40
N ALA A 256 2.95 -11.71 -20.15
CA ALA A 256 2.03 -11.69 -21.29
C ALA A 256 0.64 -12.28 -20.93
N TYR A 257 0.23 -12.11 -19.67
CA TYR A 257 -1.03 -12.66 -19.18
C TYR A 257 -2.23 -12.03 -19.90
N GLU A 258 -3.19 -12.85 -20.31
CA GLU A 258 -4.51 -12.40 -20.77
C GLU A 258 -5.60 -13.14 -19.98
N PRO A 259 -6.59 -12.42 -19.40
CA PRO A 259 -7.77 -13.05 -18.79
C PRO A 259 -8.48 -14.03 -19.73
N TYR A 260 -8.61 -13.67 -21.00
CA TYR A 260 -9.11 -14.51 -22.08
C TYR A 260 -8.52 -14.08 -23.43
N PRO A 261 -8.49 -14.96 -24.45
CA PRO A 261 -7.90 -14.63 -25.76
C PRO A 261 -8.54 -13.42 -26.43
N GLY A 262 -7.72 -12.42 -26.75
CA GLY A 262 -8.16 -11.18 -27.40
C GLY A 262 -8.55 -10.06 -26.44
N PHE A 263 -8.44 -10.29 -25.12
CA PHE A 263 -8.66 -9.27 -24.10
C PHE A 263 -7.83 -8.01 -24.35
N HIS A 264 -6.54 -8.17 -24.69
CA HIS A 264 -5.63 -7.06 -24.98
C HIS A 264 -6.11 -6.20 -26.16
N ALA A 265 -6.58 -6.84 -27.23
CA ALA A 265 -7.08 -6.12 -28.40
C ALA A 265 -8.37 -5.37 -28.08
N ALA A 266 -9.30 -6.01 -27.36
CA ALA A 266 -10.55 -5.39 -26.92
C ALA A 266 -10.31 -4.18 -26.00
N VAL A 267 -9.44 -4.33 -25.00
CA VAL A 267 -9.07 -3.25 -24.08
C VAL A 267 -8.38 -2.10 -24.80
N ARG A 268 -7.44 -2.36 -25.72
CA ARG A 268 -6.79 -1.29 -26.50
C ARG A 268 -7.79 -0.49 -27.32
N ALA A 269 -8.72 -1.16 -28.01
CA ALA A 269 -9.76 -0.48 -28.78
C ALA A 269 -10.64 0.42 -27.88
N ARG A 270 -10.96 -0.04 -26.67
CA ARG A 270 -11.71 0.76 -25.68
C ARG A 270 -10.90 1.93 -25.13
N ILE A 271 -9.60 1.74 -24.83
CA ILE A 271 -8.70 2.82 -24.38
C ILE A 271 -8.66 3.93 -25.43
N GLU A 272 -8.48 3.57 -26.71
CA GLU A 272 -8.46 4.54 -27.82
C GLU A 272 -9.79 5.31 -27.91
N ALA A 273 -10.93 4.61 -27.77
CA ALA A 273 -12.24 5.25 -27.78
C ALA A 273 -12.44 6.23 -26.61
N GLU A 274 -12.04 5.85 -25.40
CA GLU A 274 -12.12 6.69 -24.20
C GLU A 274 -11.20 7.92 -24.27
N ILE A 275 -10.01 7.78 -24.87
CA ILE A 275 -9.10 8.90 -25.11
C ILE A 275 -9.71 9.89 -26.09
N ASN A 276 -10.24 9.41 -27.21
CA ASN A 276 -10.84 10.25 -28.24
C ASN A 276 -12.06 11.01 -27.69
N ASP A 277 -12.94 10.35 -26.94
CA ASP A 277 -14.10 11.00 -26.30
C ASP A 277 -13.66 12.09 -25.30
N TRP A 278 -12.60 11.85 -24.51
CA TRP A 278 -12.06 12.84 -23.59
C TRP A 278 -11.44 14.04 -24.32
N GLU A 279 -10.69 13.81 -25.40
CA GLU A 279 -10.08 14.87 -26.21
C GLU A 279 -11.14 15.72 -26.91
N ASP A 280 -12.18 15.10 -27.47
CA ASP A 280 -13.32 15.79 -28.08
C ASP A 280 -14.08 16.66 -27.08
N LYS A 281 -14.36 16.13 -25.88
CA LYS A 281 -14.99 16.90 -24.79
C LYS A 281 -14.13 18.09 -24.37
N LYS A 282 -12.82 17.89 -24.26
CA LYS A 282 -11.88 18.96 -23.92
C LYS A 282 -11.84 20.04 -25.00
N GLN A 283 -11.83 19.68 -26.27
CA GLN A 283 -11.86 20.65 -27.38
C GLN A 283 -13.14 21.49 -27.36
N LYS A 284 -14.30 20.86 -27.15
CA LYS A 284 -15.60 21.55 -27.03
C LYS A 284 -15.69 22.54 -25.86
N LEU A 285 -14.90 22.33 -24.80
CA LEU A 285 -14.84 23.25 -23.65
C LEU A 285 -13.93 24.46 -23.90
N ILE A 286 -13.04 24.37 -24.90
CA ILE A 286 -12.06 25.42 -25.23
C ILE A 286 -12.52 26.25 -26.44
N SER A 287 -13.40 25.69 -27.29
CA SER A 287 -14.08 26.38 -28.40
C SER A 287 -15.23 27.26 -27.92
#